data_AF-A0A1M3IIH8-F1
#
_entry.id   AF-A0A1M3IIH8-F1
#
_cell.length_a   1.000
_cell.length_b   1.000
_cell.length_c   1.000
_cell.angle_alpha   90.00
_cell.angle_beta   90.00
_cell.angle_gamma   90.00
#
_symmetry.space_group_name_H-M   'P 1'
#
loop_
_entity.id
_entity.type
_entity.pdbx_description
1 polymer ?
#
loop_
_entity_poly.entity_id
_entity_poly.type
_entity_poly.pdbx_seq_one_letter_code
_entity_poly.pdbx_strand_id
1 'polypeptide(L)'
;MGDLNNIWTDPEGKLPEDKLLAYLEGKLAPGEQHKVEQWLNGEGMEADAVEGLKELPAEDSKEAVDRINYRLRQTIDAKRRRRTRAITGNKWALLAVVVILLLCIVGYIVISLTKK
;
A
#
# COMPACT_ATOMS: atom_id res chain seq x y z
N MET A 1 -4.10 -10.28 -8.49
CA MET A 1 -3.84 -9.69 -7.18
C MET A 1 -2.36 -9.87 -6.94
N GLY A 2 -1.59 -8.80 -6.80
CA GLY A 2 -0.14 -8.93 -6.61
C GLY A 2 0.16 -9.44 -5.21
N ASP A 3 1.04 -10.44 -5.10
CA ASP A 3 1.52 -11.01 -3.85
C ASP A 3 2.10 -9.92 -2.94
N LEU A 4 1.31 -9.52 -1.95
CA LEU A 4 1.74 -8.63 -0.86
C LEU A 4 2.76 -9.32 0.05
N ASN A 5 2.96 -10.63 -0.12
CA ASN A 5 3.90 -11.43 0.66
C ASN A 5 5.36 -11.19 0.25
N ASN A 6 5.65 -10.74 -0.96
CA ASN A 6 7.03 -10.58 -1.45
C ASN A 6 7.70 -9.23 -1.07
N ILE A 7 7.00 -8.30 -0.42
CA ILE A 7 7.60 -7.01 0.00
C ILE A 7 8.27 -7.15 1.38
N TRP A 8 7.86 -8.15 2.16
CA TRP A 8 8.35 -8.43 3.52
C TRP A 8 9.22 -9.68 3.60
N THR A 9 9.21 -10.51 2.54
CA THR A 9 9.98 -11.75 2.49
C THR A 9 11.33 -11.46 1.82
N ASP A 10 12.24 -10.82 2.56
CA ASP A 10 13.67 -11.01 2.32
C ASP A 10 14.14 -12.11 3.30
N PRO A 11 14.25 -13.38 2.85
CA PRO A 11 14.60 -14.49 3.72
C PRO A 11 16.09 -14.56 4.05
N GLU A 12 16.94 -13.74 3.40
CA GLU A 12 18.38 -13.76 3.64
C GLU A 12 18.75 -12.72 4.71
N GLY A 13 18.57 -13.10 5.98
CA GLY A 13 19.21 -12.43 7.11
C GLY A 13 18.29 -11.81 8.15
N LYS A 14 16.97 -11.80 7.97
CA LYS A 14 16.04 -11.22 8.95
C LYS A 14 15.51 -12.26 9.95
N LEU A 15 15.61 -11.95 11.24
CA LEU A 15 15.04 -12.77 12.32
C LEU A 15 13.50 -12.73 12.25
N PRO A 16 12.77 -13.83 12.51
CA PRO A 16 11.31 -13.83 12.45
C PRO A 16 10.70 -12.82 13.42
N GLU A 17 9.72 -12.05 12.97
CA GLU A 17 9.02 -11.01 13.76
C GLU A 17 8.46 -11.59 15.08
N ASP A 18 7.92 -12.81 15.04
CA ASP A 18 7.41 -13.51 16.22
C ASP A 18 8.48 -13.71 17.31
N LYS A 19 9.74 -13.95 16.92
CA LYS A 19 10.85 -14.12 17.86
C LYS A 19 11.30 -12.79 18.47
N LEU A 20 11.25 -11.70 17.70
CA LEU A 20 11.54 -10.35 18.19
C LEU A 20 10.47 -9.88 19.18
N LEU A 21 9.20 -10.12 18.89
CA LEU A 21 8.09 -9.85 19.82
C LEU A 21 8.23 -10.63 21.11
N ALA A 22 8.53 -11.93 21.04
CA ALA A 22 8.70 -12.75 22.23
C ALA A 22 9.98 -12.38 23.04
N TYR A 23 11.00 -11.82 22.38
CA TYR A 23 12.18 -11.24 23.03
C TYR A 23 11.82 -9.95 23.79
N LEU A 24 11.04 -9.06 23.17
CA LEU A 24 10.53 -7.84 23.80
C LEU A 24 9.61 -8.13 25.00
N GLU A 25 8.80 -9.18 24.90
CA GLU A 25 7.91 -9.62 25.99
C GLU A 25 8.63 -10.42 27.10
N GLY A 26 9.93 -10.70 26.96
CA GLY A 26 10.70 -11.47 27.95
C GLY A 26 10.33 -12.95 28.05
N LYS A 27 9.63 -13.50 27.05
CA LYS A 27 9.13 -14.90 27.03
C LYS A 27 10.10 -15.90 26.40
N LEU A 28 11.21 -15.45 25.82
CA LEU A 28 12.22 -16.31 25.22
C LEU A 28 13.09 -17.01 26.27
N ALA A 29 13.47 -18.27 26.00
CA ALA A 29 14.45 -18.98 26.82
C ALA A 29 15.84 -18.31 26.73
N PRO A 30 16.70 -18.40 27.76
CA PRO A 30 17.99 -17.70 27.80
C PRO A 30 18.91 -17.98 26.59
N GLY A 31 18.90 -19.23 26.10
CA GLY A 31 19.68 -19.62 24.93
C GLY A 31 19.16 -19.07 23.59
N GLU A 32 17.89 -18.70 23.52
CA GLU A 32 17.32 -18.04 22.35
C GLU A 32 17.50 -16.52 22.41
N GLN A 33 17.40 -15.92 23.60
CA GLN A 33 17.67 -14.48 23.79
C GLN A 33 19.07 -14.12 23.31
N HIS A 34 20.06 -14.94 23.67
CA HIS A 34 21.45 -14.71 23.26
C HIS A 34 21.65 -14.77 21.73
N LYS A 35 20.88 -15.60 21.01
CA LYS A 35 20.91 -15.64 19.54
C LYS A 35 20.34 -14.37 18.93
N VAL A 36 19.28 -13.82 19.53
CA VAL A 36 18.69 -12.54 19.10
C VAL A 36 19.69 -11.41 19.34
N GLU A 37 20.36 -11.38 20.49
CA GLU A 37 21.37 -10.36 20.80
C GLU A 37 22.59 -10.42 19.86
N GLN A 38 23.08 -11.63 19.54
CA GLN A 38 24.15 -11.79 18.56
C GLN A 38 23.74 -11.28 17.17
N TRP A 39 22.49 -11.52 16.78
CA TRP A 39 21.95 -11.04 15.51
C TRP A 39 21.80 -9.51 15.49
N LEU A 40 21.26 -8.91 16.55
CA LEU A 40 21.14 -7.45 16.68
C LEU A 40 22.51 -6.75 16.63
N ASN A 41 23.55 -7.33 17.24
CA ASN A 41 24.91 -6.79 17.16
C ASN A 41 25.49 -6.74 15.72
N GLY A 42 24.97 -7.55 14.79
CA GLY A 42 25.38 -7.53 13.39
C GLY A 42 24.66 -6.49 12.53
N GLU A 43 23.53 -5.97 13.00
CA GLU A 43 22.58 -5.15 12.25
C GLU A 43 22.34 -3.82 12.99
N GLY A 44 23.17 -2.79 12.71
CA GLY A 44 23.12 -1.52 13.46
C GLY A 44 21.75 -0.81 13.45
N MET A 45 21.00 -0.89 12.33
CA MET A 45 19.67 -0.26 12.25
C MET A 45 18.60 -1.03 13.02
N GLU A 46 18.64 -2.36 12.99
CA GLU A 46 17.66 -3.22 13.67
C GLU A 46 17.88 -3.16 15.19
N ALA A 47 19.14 -3.09 15.65
CA ALA A 47 19.49 -2.88 17.06
C ALA A 47 18.91 -1.57 17.60
N ASP A 48 19.18 -0.45 16.94
CA ASP A 48 18.68 0.87 17.32
C ASP A 48 17.14 0.91 17.35
N ALA A 49 16.49 0.25 16.38
CA ALA A 49 15.03 0.16 16.31
C ALA A 49 14.44 -0.66 17.46
N VAL A 50 15.05 -1.79 17.82
CA VAL A 50 14.62 -2.64 18.94
C VAL A 50 14.84 -1.94 20.28
N GLU A 51 15.95 -1.21 20.44
CA GLU A 51 16.21 -0.43 21.65
C GLU A 51 15.16 0.66 21.84
N GLY A 52 14.86 1.45 20.80
CA GLY A 52 13.78 2.45 20.86
C GLY A 52 12.39 1.84 21.07
N LEU A 53 12.16 0.62 20.61
CA LEU A 53 10.89 -0.09 20.85
C LEU A 53 10.78 -0.62 22.29
N LYS A 54 11.89 -1.00 22.94
CA LYS A 54 11.91 -1.41 24.35
C LYS A 54 11.56 -0.26 25.31
N GLU A 55 11.80 0.98 24.93
CA GLU A 55 11.43 2.16 25.73
C GLU A 55 9.91 2.37 25.79
N LEU A 56 9.16 1.75 24.88
CA LEU A 56 7.70 1.81 24.83
C LEU A 56 7.07 0.57 25.49
N PRO A 57 5.95 0.72 26.22
CA PRO A 57 5.19 -0.42 26.69
C PRO A 57 4.74 -1.32 25.54
N ALA A 58 4.81 -2.63 25.72
CA ALA A 58 4.45 -3.60 24.67
C ALA A 58 2.98 -3.52 24.23
N GLU A 59 2.11 -2.96 25.06
CA GLU A 59 0.70 -2.73 24.75
C GLU A 59 0.53 -1.49 23.83
N ASP A 60 1.20 -0.41 24.18
CA ASP A 60 1.20 0.84 23.40
C ASP A 60 1.85 0.66 22.02
N SER A 61 2.88 -0.18 21.92
CA SER A 61 3.56 -0.46 20.65
C SER A 61 2.68 -1.24 19.67
N LYS A 62 1.91 -2.22 20.17
CA LYS A 62 0.94 -2.96 19.36
C LYS A 62 -0.17 -2.05 18.84
N GLU A 63 -0.74 -1.23 19.71
CA GLU A 63 -1.77 -0.26 19.29
C GLU A 63 -1.23 0.73 18.26
N ALA A 64 0.01 1.21 18.45
CA ALA A 64 0.66 2.12 17.52
C ALA A 64 0.84 1.49 16.12
N VAL A 65 1.31 0.23 16.05
CA VAL A 65 1.46 -0.52 14.79
C VAL A 65 0.11 -0.70 14.10
N ASP A 66 -0.93 -1.10 14.84
CA ASP A 66 -2.27 -1.27 14.29
C ASP A 66 -2.83 0.03 13.73
N ARG A 67 -2.63 1.14 14.45
CA ARG A 67 -3.05 2.47 14.01
C ARG A 67 -2.30 2.94 12.78
N ILE A 68 -1.00 2.68 12.69
CA ILE A 68 -0.18 3.00 11.52
C ILE A 68 -0.67 2.19 10.32
N ASN A 69 -0.84 0.88 10.48
CA ASN A 69 -1.34 -0.02 9.44
C ASN A 69 -2.73 0.40 8.94
N TYR A 70 -3.63 0.76 9.85
CA TYR A 70 -4.96 1.25 9.51
C TYR A 70 -4.90 2.54 8.68
N ARG A 71 -4.12 3.53 9.11
CA ARG A 71 -3.96 4.81 8.40
C ARG A 71 -3.27 4.65 7.04
N LEU A 72 -2.28 3.77 6.95
CA LEU A 72 -1.58 3.47 5.70
C LEU A 72 -2.55 2.86 4.68
N ARG A 73 -3.34 1.86 5.09
CA ARG A 73 -4.38 1.27 4.23
C ARG A 73 -5.39 2.33 3.79
N GLN A 74 -5.86 3.16 4.71
CA GLN A 74 -6.83 4.21 4.41
C GLN A 74 -6.29 5.23 3.39
N THR A 75 -5.04 5.66 3.53
CA THR A 75 -4.42 6.65 2.63
C THR A 75 -4.14 6.07 1.25
N ILE A 76 -3.68 4.82 1.17
CA ILE A 76 -3.47 4.10 -0.10
C ILE A 76 -4.82 3.93 -0.84
N ASP A 77 -5.86 3.49 -0.15
CA ASP A 77 -7.19 3.30 -0.74
C ASP A 77 -7.83 4.62 -1.17
N ALA A 78 -7.67 5.68 -0.36
CA ALA A 78 -8.14 7.02 -0.73
C ALA A 78 -7.42 7.55 -1.99
N LYS A 79 -6.10 7.33 -2.10
CA LYS A 79 -5.33 7.72 -3.29
C LYS A 79 -5.75 6.93 -4.52
N ARG A 80 -6.05 5.63 -4.37
CA ARG A 80 -6.60 4.78 -5.45
C ARG A 80 -7.96 5.27 -5.92
N ARG A 81 -8.89 5.56 -4.99
CA ARG A 81 -10.23 6.08 -5.30
C ARG A 81 -10.20 7.47 -5.94
N ARG A 82 -9.24 8.34 -5.58
CA ARG A 82 -9.07 9.65 -6.23
C ARG A 82 -8.62 9.53 -7.68
N ARG A 83 -7.70 8.61 -7.99
CA ARG A 83 -7.23 8.38 -9.37
C ARG A 83 -8.34 7.86 -10.29
N THR A 84 -9.21 6.97 -9.81
CA THR A 84 -10.28 6.41 -10.64
C THR A 84 -11.43 7.39 -10.88
N ARG A 85 -11.69 8.33 -9.97
CA ARG A 85 -12.74 9.35 -10.15
C ARG A 85 -12.41 10.41 -11.20
N ALA A 86 -11.13 10.67 -11.48
CA ALA A 86 -10.72 11.65 -12.50
C ALA A 86 -11.19 11.26 -13.91
N ILE A 87 -11.26 9.95 -14.21
CA ILE A 87 -11.63 9.43 -15.53
C ILE A 87 -13.16 9.40 -15.73
N THR A 88 -13.93 9.30 -14.65
CA THR A 88 -15.41 9.26 -14.71
C THR A 88 -16.08 10.63 -14.88
N GLY A 89 -15.30 11.73 -14.91
CA GLY A 89 -15.82 13.09 -14.78
C GLY A 89 -16.39 13.73 -16.06
N ASN A 90 -16.01 13.28 -17.25
CA ASN A 90 -16.23 14.11 -18.45
C ASN A 90 -17.39 13.67 -19.36
N LYS A 91 -18.57 13.51 -18.75
CA LYS A 91 -19.82 13.16 -19.48
C LYS A 91 -20.18 14.20 -20.57
N TRP A 92 -19.85 15.47 -20.34
CA TRP A 92 -20.06 16.56 -21.29
C TRP A 92 -19.18 16.44 -22.53
N ALA A 93 -17.91 16.03 -22.37
CA ALA A 93 -17.03 15.79 -23.52
C ALA A 93 -17.55 14.64 -24.39
N LEU A 94 -18.06 13.55 -23.77
CA LEU A 94 -18.66 12.44 -24.51
C LEU A 94 -19.90 12.90 -25.28
N LEU A 95 -20.78 13.69 -24.66
CA LEU A 95 -21.95 14.26 -25.31
C LEU A 95 -21.58 15.15 -26.52
N ALA A 96 -20.58 16.02 -26.37
CA ALA A 96 -20.11 16.87 -27.46
C ALA A 96 -19.59 16.07 -28.66
N VAL A 97 -18.81 15.01 -28.41
CA VAL A 97 -18.30 14.12 -29.47
C VAL A 97 -19.45 13.44 -30.21
N VAL A 98 -20.47 12.94 -29.50
CA VAL A 98 -21.65 12.31 -30.11
C VAL A 98 -22.44 13.31 -30.98
N VAL A 99 -22.62 14.54 -30.52
CA VAL A 99 -23.33 15.58 -31.28
C VAL A 99 -22.57 15.95 -32.56
N ILE A 100 -21.25 16.11 -32.49
CA ILE A 100 -20.41 16.37 -33.67
C ILE A 100 -20.51 15.22 -34.67
N LEU A 101 -20.44 13.97 -34.19
CA LEU A 101 -20.57 12.78 -35.05
C LEU A 101 -21.93 12.75 -35.76
N LEU A 102 -23.02 13.05 -35.05
CA LEU A 102 -24.36 13.13 -35.63
C LEU A 102 -24.46 14.24 -36.70
N LEU A 103 -23.85 15.41 -36.46
CA LEU A 103 -23.81 16.48 -37.46
C LEU A 103 -23.05 16.06 -38.72
N CYS A 104 -21.94 15.32 -38.59
CA CYS A 104 -21.23 14.77 -39.74
C CYS A 104 -22.10 13.78 -40.53
N ILE A 105 -22.84 12.91 -39.84
CA ILE A 105 -23.75 11.95 -40.48
C ILE A 105 -24.86 12.67 -41.23
N VAL A 106 -25.52 13.65 -40.60
CA VAL A 106 -26.57 14.45 -41.25
C VAL A 106 -26.03 15.21 -42.45
N GLY A 107 -24.86 15.85 -42.31
CA GLY A 107 -24.20 16.55 -43.40
C GLY A 107 -23.89 15.63 -44.59
N TYR A 108 -23.39 14.43 -44.32
CA TYR A 108 -23.16 13.42 -45.35
C TYR A 108 -24.45 13.01 -46.06
N ILE A 109 -25.53 12.76 -45.30
CA ILE A 109 -26.84 12.39 -45.87
C ILE A 109 -27.34 13.50 -46.79
N VAL A 110 -27.30 14.76 -46.37
CA VAL A 110 -27.74 15.90 -47.20
C VAL A 110 -26.92 15.97 -48.49
N ILE A 111 -25.58 15.91 -48.41
CA ILE A 111 -24.73 15.95 -49.61
C ILE A 111 -25.04 14.78 -50.55
N SER A 112 -25.24 13.58 -50.00
CA SER A 112 -25.57 12.39 -50.79
C SER A 112 -26.95 12.49 -51.46
N LEU A 113 -27.92 13.14 -50.81
CA LEU A 113 -29.26 13.37 -51.34
C LEU A 113 -29.27 14.45 -52.42
N THR A 114 -28.42 15.47 -52.31
CA THR A 114 -28.35 16.58 -53.29
C THR A 114 -27.52 16.24 -54.53
N LYS A 115 -26.64 15.23 -54.46
CA LYS A 115 -25.85 14.74 -55.60
C LYS A 115 -26.54 13.62 -56.39
N LYS A 116 -27.76 13.25 -56.03
CA LYS A 116 -28.58 12.24 -56.69
C LYS A 116 -29.70 12.92 -57.48
#